data_AF-A0A2A7BA54-F1
#
_entry.id   AF-A0A2A7BA54-F1
#
_cell.length_a   1.000
_cell.length_b   1.000
_cell.length_c   1.000
_cell.angle_alpha   90.00
_cell.angle_beta   90.00
_cell.angle_gamma   90.00
#
_symmetry.space_group_name_H-M   'P 1'
#
loop_
_entity.id
_entity.type
_entity.pdbx_description
1 polymer ?
#
loop_
_entity_poly.entity_id
_entity_poly.type
_entity_poly.pdbx_seq_one_letter_code
_entity_poly.pdbx_strand_id
1 'polypeptide(L)'
;MATLKHIASKNSDYSAAETYLVYQHDEFSGKKILDEQSRPKLRESYILDTLECGEASFAMACLLANRKYDKNNHPDDIKSHQYIISFDPRDAAENGLTMEKAQALGLNFCKENFPGHPAIVCTHPDGHNHSGNIHVHIVIGSVRTREVERKPYMQKPRDWREGMKHSSTAQTMRHLRVAVMEMCQDAKLYQIDLLSSKKRVSEREYWMKRRSQMKLDRENAALLAAGQQPTQTEFETAKETLRKQISDVLDNAASFEDFSDRLLQQYGITVKESRGQLSYLPAGRKKFIRAHSLGDKFEKELVLATLKENAKSQPIILHNNLEEEPDRIKKLVDIQAKLKQGKGIGYERWAKKHNLKTMAQTLILLQEKGLLNEDALDQRIAELDTKFHESLAVVKDLETRMAENKTLRSHAAAYKQYRPLAQKRNAAKSPAAFEEQHRVELTAYRAAAAYLKANNITSLPSPNKLESEYCALASEKAQFYEQYKEAKSELLKLKDAKQNVALFFREEKQTQHHEREGVCV
;
A
#
# COMPACT_ATOMS: atom_id res chain seq x y z
N MET A 1 2.19 10.50 17.90
CA MET A 1 3.12 9.35 18.00
C MET A 1 4.52 9.92 17.95
N ALA A 2 5.47 9.32 18.65
CA ALA A 2 6.79 9.90 18.79
C ALA A 2 7.53 10.07 17.43
N THR A 3 8.10 11.25 17.18
CA THR A 3 8.85 11.60 15.96
C THR A 3 10.23 12.16 16.28
N LEU A 4 11.18 12.04 15.34
CA LEU A 4 12.53 12.61 15.46
C LEU A 4 12.82 13.55 14.28
N LYS A 5 13.04 14.84 14.56
CA LYS A 5 13.49 15.84 13.60
C LYS A 5 14.96 16.20 13.83
N HIS A 6 15.68 16.51 12.76
CA HIS A 6 17.07 16.99 12.81
C HIS A 6 17.21 18.29 12.02
N ILE A 7 17.90 19.27 12.61
CA ILE A 7 18.19 20.57 12.02
C ILE A 7 19.67 20.87 12.26
N ALA A 8 20.42 21.20 11.22
CA ALA A 8 21.80 21.67 11.33
C ALA A 8 21.82 23.21 11.31
N SER A 9 22.58 23.83 12.21
CA SER A 9 22.70 25.29 12.30
C SER A 9 24.11 25.75 11.95
N LYS A 10 24.18 26.80 11.14
CA LYS A 10 25.43 27.54 10.84
C LYS A 10 25.58 28.80 11.73
N ASN A 11 24.63 29.06 12.62
CA ASN A 11 24.64 30.26 13.45
C ASN A 11 25.80 30.24 14.45
N SER A 12 26.66 31.25 14.41
CA SER A 12 27.81 31.41 15.33
C SER A 12 27.42 31.87 16.72
N ASP A 13 26.23 32.41 16.87
CA ASP A 13 25.67 32.73 18.18
C ASP A 13 25.04 31.48 18.81
N TYR A 14 25.79 30.82 19.69
CA TYR A 14 25.30 29.66 20.43
C TYR A 14 24.25 30.03 21.49
N SER A 15 24.21 31.27 21.97
CA SER A 15 23.20 31.74 22.92
C SER A 15 21.82 31.85 22.26
N ALA A 16 21.76 31.92 20.94
CA ALA A 16 20.50 31.87 20.18
C ALA A 16 19.75 30.56 20.42
N ALA A 17 20.45 29.43 20.63
CA ALA A 17 19.81 28.16 20.95
C ALA A 17 19.20 28.19 22.36
N GLU A 18 19.96 28.65 23.37
CA GLU A 18 19.48 28.82 24.74
C GLU A 18 18.24 29.73 24.78
N THR A 19 18.31 30.84 24.05
CA THR A 19 17.21 31.79 23.89
C THR A 19 15.99 31.17 23.20
N TYR A 20 16.18 30.44 22.11
CA TYR A 20 15.08 29.81 21.38
C TYR A 20 14.26 28.84 22.26
N LEU A 21 14.95 28.16 23.18
CA LEU A 21 14.37 27.17 24.07
C LEU A 21 13.61 27.79 25.25
N VAL A 22 13.96 29.01 25.67
CA VAL A 22 13.39 29.65 26.87
C VAL A 22 12.28 30.66 26.54
N TYR A 23 12.32 31.28 25.36
CA TYR A 23 11.35 32.32 24.96
C TYR A 23 10.32 31.81 23.94
N GLN A 24 9.15 32.44 23.94
CA GLN A 24 8.11 32.21 22.93
C GLN A 24 8.51 32.85 21.59
N HIS A 25 8.21 32.14 20.50
CA HIS A 25 8.51 32.60 19.14
C HIS A 25 7.27 32.44 18.27
N ASP A 26 7.05 33.41 17.39
CA ASP A 26 6.04 33.31 16.34
C ASP A 26 6.44 32.22 15.35
N GLU A 27 5.56 31.25 15.17
CA GLU A 27 5.86 30.04 14.43
C GLU A 27 6.16 30.29 12.94
N PHE A 28 5.60 31.36 12.36
CA PHE A 28 5.72 31.67 10.93
C PHE A 28 6.95 32.52 10.61
N SER A 29 7.24 33.51 11.45
CA SER A 29 8.33 34.45 11.26
C SER A 29 9.61 34.04 12.00
N GLY A 30 9.51 33.13 12.97
CA GLY A 30 10.61 32.73 13.85
C GLY A 30 11.07 33.84 14.81
N LYS A 31 10.34 34.96 14.87
CA LYS A 31 10.69 36.09 15.73
C LYS A 31 10.17 35.87 17.14
N LYS A 32 10.87 36.41 18.14
CA LYS A 32 10.43 36.38 19.54
C LYS A 32 9.10 37.10 19.67
N ILE A 33 8.16 36.51 20.41
CA ILE A 33 6.93 37.18 20.83
C ILE A 33 7.30 38.13 21.98
N LEU A 34 6.81 39.36 21.92
CA LEU A 34 7.06 40.37 22.94
C LEU A 34 5.86 40.46 23.90
N ASP A 35 6.13 40.75 25.17
CA ASP A 35 5.12 41.10 26.17
C ASP A 35 4.59 42.53 25.95
N GLU A 36 3.63 42.95 26.78
CA GLU A 36 3.04 44.30 26.74
C GLU A 36 4.09 45.41 26.94
N GLN A 37 5.24 45.09 27.52
CA GLN A 37 6.38 45.98 27.75
C GLN A 37 7.47 45.86 26.67
N SER A 38 7.17 45.21 25.53
CA SER A 38 8.09 44.99 24.42
C SER A 38 9.34 44.15 24.76
N ARG A 39 9.29 43.33 25.81
CA ARG A 39 10.37 42.39 26.18
C ARG A 39 10.07 40.98 25.67
N PRO A 40 11.08 40.16 25.37
CA PRO A 40 10.86 38.76 24.99
C PRO A 40 10.04 38.00 26.03
N LYS A 41 8.91 37.43 25.60
CA LYS A 41 8.00 36.68 26.47
C LYS A 41 8.57 35.28 26.76
N LEU A 42 8.70 34.94 28.04
CA LEU A 42 9.12 33.60 28.47
C LEU A 42 8.08 32.54 28.10
N ARG A 43 8.53 31.30 27.86
CA ARG A 43 7.62 30.15 27.77
C ARG A 43 6.90 29.93 29.09
N GLU A 44 5.68 29.41 29.02
CA GLU A 44 4.85 29.19 30.22
C GLU A 44 5.40 28.08 31.10
N SER A 45 5.99 27.04 30.50
CA SER A 45 6.67 25.97 31.22
C SER A 45 7.78 25.36 30.37
N TYR A 46 8.96 25.15 30.96
CA TYR A 46 10.06 24.42 30.33
C TYR A 46 10.96 23.79 31.41
N ILE A 47 11.59 22.66 31.08
CA ILE A 47 12.67 22.06 31.88
C ILE A 47 13.92 22.05 31.03
N LEU A 48 15.05 22.50 31.57
CA LEU A 48 16.29 22.67 30.84
C LEU A 48 17.48 22.15 31.64
N ASP A 49 18.29 21.33 30.98
CA ASP A 49 19.50 20.72 31.54
C ASP A 49 20.64 20.80 30.51
N THR A 50 21.88 20.80 30.98
CA THR A 50 23.07 20.73 30.13
C THR A 50 23.85 19.44 30.37
N LEU A 51 24.53 18.96 29.34
CA LEU A 51 25.41 17.79 29.39
C LEU A 51 26.75 18.13 28.75
N GLU A 52 27.84 17.56 29.28
CA GLU A 52 29.21 17.73 28.75
C GLU A 52 29.66 19.21 28.64
N CYS A 53 29.05 20.11 29.43
CA CYS A 53 29.37 21.53 29.50
C CYS A 53 30.22 21.91 30.73
N GLY A 54 30.36 21.01 31.71
CA GLY A 54 31.00 21.31 32.99
C GLY A 54 30.23 22.39 33.74
N GLU A 55 30.95 23.35 34.32
CA GLU A 55 30.37 24.53 35.00
C GLU A 55 29.99 25.67 34.03
N ALA A 56 30.30 25.51 32.74
CA ALA A 56 30.03 26.54 31.73
C ALA A 56 28.61 26.43 31.17
N SER A 57 28.08 27.54 30.64
CA SER A 57 26.86 27.50 29.81
C SER A 57 27.11 26.70 28.53
N PHE A 58 26.04 26.24 27.87
CA PHE A 58 26.15 25.53 26.60
C PHE A 58 26.88 26.37 25.56
N ALA A 59 26.53 27.66 25.46
CA ALA A 59 27.19 28.58 24.54
C ALA A 59 28.69 28.70 24.82
N MET A 60 29.07 28.87 26.09
CA MET A 60 30.47 28.99 26.48
C MET A 60 31.24 27.68 26.23
N ALA A 61 30.67 26.53 26.59
CA ALA A 61 31.28 25.22 26.34
C ALA A 61 31.54 24.97 24.84
N CYS A 62 30.60 25.36 23.97
CA CYS A 62 30.78 25.29 22.52
C CYS A 62 31.91 26.20 22.02
N LEU A 63 31.97 27.45 22.51
CA LEU A 63 33.02 28.40 22.15
C LEU A 63 34.41 27.94 22.62
N LEU A 64 34.50 27.38 23.83
CA LEU A 64 35.73 26.81 24.38
C LEU A 64 36.19 25.60 23.55
N ALA A 65 35.28 24.71 23.16
CA ALA A 65 35.60 23.58 22.28
C ALA A 65 36.12 24.07 20.92
N ASN A 66 35.45 25.04 20.30
CA ASN A 66 35.88 25.62 19.02
C ASN A 66 37.30 26.19 19.11
N ARG A 67 37.59 26.94 20.19
CA ARG A 67 38.90 27.53 20.43
C ARG A 67 39.98 26.48 20.69
N LYS A 68 39.68 25.44 21.46
CA LYS A 68 40.64 24.36 21.79
C LYS A 68 41.07 23.58 20.55
N TYR A 69 40.15 23.27 19.64
CA TYR A 69 40.41 22.40 18.48
C TYR A 69 40.53 23.13 17.14
N ASP A 70 40.52 24.47 17.17
CA ASP A 70 40.53 25.34 15.99
C ASP A 70 39.45 24.94 14.96
N LYS A 71 38.19 24.97 15.39
CA LYS A 71 37.01 24.59 14.59
C LYS A 71 35.98 25.71 14.52
N ASN A 72 35.13 25.64 13.50
CA ASN A 72 33.98 26.52 13.29
C ASN A 72 34.34 27.99 13.01
N ASN A 73 35.49 28.23 12.38
CA ASN A 73 36.00 29.55 12.03
C ASN A 73 35.35 30.14 10.77
N HIS A 74 34.63 29.34 9.97
CA HIS A 74 33.98 29.83 8.75
C HIS A 74 32.47 30.04 8.95
N PRO A 75 31.83 31.01 8.26
CA PRO A 75 30.37 31.19 8.29
C PRO A 75 29.58 29.97 7.81
N ASP A 76 30.14 29.20 6.85
CA ASP A 76 29.48 28.00 6.32
C ASP A 76 29.63 26.74 7.18
N ASP A 77 30.42 26.81 8.24
CA ASP A 77 30.56 25.68 9.14
C ASP A 77 29.23 25.37 9.82
N ILE A 78 28.88 24.09 9.89
CA ILE A 78 27.81 23.64 10.79
C ILE A 78 28.34 23.71 12.22
N LYS A 79 27.73 24.55 13.06
CA LYS A 79 28.21 24.90 14.40
C LYS A 79 27.48 24.14 15.50
N SER A 80 26.22 23.80 15.27
CA SER A 80 25.42 22.96 16.16
C SER A 80 24.41 22.11 15.40
N HIS A 81 23.90 21.08 16.06
CA HIS A 81 22.81 20.25 15.57
C HIS A 81 21.71 20.20 16.60
N GLN A 82 20.46 20.40 16.15
CA GLN A 82 19.28 20.27 16.96
C GLN A 82 18.52 19.01 16.56
N TYR A 83 18.21 18.19 17.55
CA TYR A 83 17.34 17.03 17.46
C TYR A 83 16.08 17.33 18.26
N ILE A 84 14.91 17.05 17.69
CA ILE A 84 13.63 17.30 18.35
C ILE A 84 12.87 15.98 18.40
N ILE A 85 12.59 15.51 19.62
CA ILE A 85 11.77 14.33 19.88
C ILE A 85 10.38 14.84 20.28
N SER A 86 9.38 14.61 19.45
CA SER A 86 8.00 15.04 19.74
C SER A 86 7.13 13.84 20.02
N PHE A 87 6.53 13.75 21.20
CA PHE A 87 5.71 12.60 21.63
C PHE A 87 4.25 12.70 21.15
N ASP A 88 3.45 11.63 21.33
CA ASP A 88 2.02 11.68 21.03
C ASP A 88 1.30 12.59 22.02
N PRO A 89 0.41 13.51 21.58
CA PRO A 89 -0.41 14.30 22.50
C PRO A 89 -1.21 13.43 23.50
N ARG A 90 -1.59 12.21 23.10
CA ARG A 90 -2.32 11.28 23.97
C ARG A 90 -1.46 10.66 25.06
N ASP A 91 -0.14 10.61 24.90
CA ASP A 91 0.75 9.97 25.88
C ASP A 91 0.66 10.64 27.26
N ALA A 92 0.36 11.95 27.30
CA ALA A 92 0.16 12.66 28.56
C ALA A 92 -1.06 12.14 29.35
N ALA A 93 -2.17 11.86 28.66
CA ALA A 93 -3.40 11.39 29.27
C ALA A 93 -3.46 9.87 29.44
N GLU A 94 -2.94 9.12 28.46
CA GLU A 94 -3.14 7.67 28.35
C GLU A 94 -1.93 6.86 28.88
N ASN A 95 -0.71 7.40 28.78
CA ASN A 95 0.53 6.67 29.09
C ASN A 95 1.41 7.37 30.17
N GLY A 96 0.84 8.36 30.86
CA GLY A 96 1.47 9.07 31.97
C GLY A 96 2.77 9.80 31.59
N LEU A 97 2.83 10.37 30.38
CA LEU A 97 3.96 11.21 29.97
C LEU A 97 3.85 12.60 30.59
N THR A 98 4.75 12.90 31.54
CA THR A 98 4.93 14.26 32.10
C THR A 98 6.14 14.95 31.47
N MET A 99 6.30 16.25 31.72
CA MET A 99 7.48 17.00 31.26
C MET A 99 8.77 16.44 31.88
N GLU A 100 8.73 16.05 33.15
CA GLU A 100 9.87 15.47 33.87
C GLU A 100 10.24 14.11 33.28
N LYS A 101 9.24 13.26 32.98
CA LYS A 101 9.46 11.97 32.31
C LYS A 101 10.05 12.17 30.91
N ALA A 102 9.50 13.10 30.13
CA ALA A 102 10.02 13.43 28.80
C ALA A 102 11.45 13.99 28.85
N GLN A 103 11.75 14.88 29.81
CA GLN A 103 13.09 15.42 30.02
C GLN A 103 14.08 14.32 30.39
N ALA A 104 13.72 13.42 31.32
CA ALA A 104 14.56 12.29 31.71
C ALA A 104 14.87 11.37 30.52
N LEU A 105 13.86 11.05 29.70
CA LEU A 105 14.04 10.29 28.46
C LEU A 105 14.99 11.00 27.49
N GLY A 106 14.79 12.30 27.26
CA GLY A 106 15.67 13.09 26.39
C GLY A 106 17.11 13.21 26.88
N LEU A 107 17.31 13.31 28.20
CA LEU A 107 18.63 13.32 28.82
C LEU A 107 19.35 11.98 28.63
N ASN A 108 18.67 10.87 28.88
CA ASN A 108 19.24 9.53 28.67
C ASN A 108 19.57 9.31 27.19
N PHE A 109 18.65 9.68 26.30
CA PHE A 109 18.87 9.65 24.85
C PHE A 109 20.10 10.46 24.46
N CYS A 110 20.24 11.69 24.97
CA CYS A 110 21.39 12.54 24.66
C CYS A 110 22.71 11.95 25.17
N LYS A 111 22.74 11.42 26.40
CA LYS A 111 23.93 10.79 27.00
C LYS A 111 24.41 9.59 26.18
N GLU A 112 23.48 8.75 25.72
CA GLU A 112 23.82 7.54 24.98
C GLU A 112 24.25 7.83 23.54
N ASN A 113 23.62 8.81 22.89
CA ASN A 113 23.75 9.03 21.45
C ASN A 113 24.74 10.14 21.09
N PHE A 114 24.96 11.11 21.98
CA PHE A 114 25.86 12.24 21.74
C PHE A 114 26.92 12.43 22.84
N PRO A 115 27.58 11.36 23.32
CA PRO A 115 28.56 11.47 24.41
C PRO A 115 29.73 12.39 24.01
N GLY A 116 30.24 13.21 24.92
CA GLY A 116 31.34 14.12 24.64
C GLY A 116 31.04 15.26 23.67
N HIS A 117 29.78 15.53 23.32
CA HIS A 117 29.39 16.80 22.72
C HIS A 117 28.75 17.69 23.78
N PRO A 118 29.19 18.95 23.95
CA PRO A 118 28.46 19.92 24.76
C PRO A 118 27.01 19.95 24.28
N ALA A 119 26.06 19.81 25.19
CA ALA A 119 24.65 19.68 24.84
C ALA A 119 23.75 20.42 25.82
N ILE A 120 22.61 20.85 25.30
CA ILE A 120 21.49 21.40 26.06
C ILE A 120 20.23 20.64 25.68
N VAL A 121 19.51 20.16 26.70
CA VAL A 121 18.28 19.38 26.58
C VAL A 121 17.16 20.17 27.22
N CYS A 122 16.12 20.50 26.44
CA CYS A 122 14.99 21.28 26.93
C CYS A 122 13.67 20.65 26.53
N THR A 123 12.79 20.44 27.50
CA THR A 123 11.42 19.94 27.30
C THR A 123 10.41 21.05 27.53
N HIS A 124 9.44 21.18 26.64
CA HIS A 124 8.28 22.06 26.84
C HIS A 124 7.01 21.48 26.19
N PRO A 125 5.80 21.84 26.69
CA PRO A 125 4.52 21.31 26.23
C PRO A 125 3.88 22.16 25.11
N ASP A 126 4.46 23.32 24.79
CA ASP A 126 4.01 24.27 23.76
C ASP A 126 4.36 23.80 22.34
N GLY A 127 3.93 22.56 22.08
CA GLY A 127 3.89 21.89 20.81
C GLY A 127 3.47 22.77 19.64
N HIS A 128 3.98 22.45 18.45
CA HIS A 128 3.64 23.20 17.24
C HIS A 128 2.11 23.27 17.07
N ASN A 129 1.57 24.46 16.77
CA ASN A 129 0.13 24.75 16.61
C ASN A 129 -0.73 24.65 17.89
N HIS A 130 -0.18 24.88 19.09
CA HIS A 130 -0.92 24.65 20.34
C HIS A 130 -1.43 23.21 20.47
N SER A 131 -0.76 22.26 19.82
CA SER A 131 -1.15 20.83 19.86
C SER A 131 -0.99 20.21 21.25
N GLY A 132 -0.41 20.95 22.20
CA GLY A 132 -0.18 20.50 23.58
C GLY A 132 0.80 19.35 23.68
N ASN A 133 1.53 19.04 22.60
CA ASN A 133 2.38 17.87 22.56
C ASN A 133 3.71 18.16 23.26
N ILE A 134 4.00 17.36 24.29
CA ILE A 134 5.29 17.41 24.98
C ILE A 134 6.37 17.00 23.99
N HIS A 135 7.42 17.82 23.91
CA HIS A 135 8.55 17.53 23.04
C HIS A 135 9.85 18.01 23.67
N VAL A 136 10.93 17.35 23.27
CA VAL A 136 12.27 17.54 23.80
C VAL A 136 13.18 18.02 22.69
N HIS A 137 13.80 19.16 22.89
CA HIS A 137 14.88 19.67 22.06
C HIS A 137 16.22 19.24 22.67
N ILE A 138 17.06 18.62 21.86
CA ILE A 138 18.43 18.25 22.18
C ILE A 138 19.33 19.01 21.21
N VAL A 139 20.02 20.05 21.69
CA VAL A 139 20.97 20.81 20.87
C VAL A 139 22.38 20.42 21.29
N ILE A 140 23.19 19.97 20.32
CA ILE A 140 24.59 19.61 20.55
C ILE A 140 25.51 20.57 19.80
N GLY A 141 26.62 20.94 20.42
CA GLY A 141 27.75 21.59 19.76
C GLY A 141 28.36 20.64 18.73
N SER A 142 28.73 21.16 17.56
CA SER A 142 29.20 20.28 16.48
C SER A 142 30.50 19.57 16.81
N VAL A 143 31.34 20.08 17.72
CA VAL A 143 32.68 19.56 18.01
C VAL A 143 32.64 18.66 19.25
N ARG A 144 33.27 17.47 19.16
CA ARG A 144 33.39 16.54 20.28
C ARG A 144 34.58 16.91 21.17
N THR A 145 34.39 16.99 22.49
CA THR A 145 35.39 17.45 23.47
C THR A 145 36.19 16.33 24.13
N ARG A 146 35.83 15.07 23.90
CA ARG A 146 36.57 13.89 24.35
C ARG A 146 36.35 12.72 23.41
N GLU A 147 37.27 11.77 23.40
CA GLU A 147 37.08 10.51 22.68
C GLU A 147 36.01 9.65 23.37
N VAL A 148 35.27 8.88 22.57
CA VAL A 148 34.19 8.00 23.03
C VAL A 148 34.37 6.60 22.44
N GLU A 149 33.71 5.63 23.07
CA GLU A 149 33.69 4.27 22.56
C GLU A 149 33.07 4.22 21.16
N ARG A 150 33.75 3.54 20.22
CA ARG A 150 33.26 3.35 18.87
C ARG A 150 32.07 2.37 18.87
N LYS A 151 30.89 2.88 18.52
CA LYS A 151 29.68 2.07 18.32
C LYS A 151 29.58 1.51 16.89
N PRO A 152 28.83 0.42 16.63
CA PRO A 152 28.71 -0.20 15.30
C PRO A 152 28.21 0.72 14.18
N TYR A 153 27.41 1.75 14.50
CA TYR A 153 26.91 2.70 13.51
C TYR A 153 27.94 3.78 13.11
N MET A 154 29.06 3.88 13.84
CA MET A 154 30.11 4.87 13.59
C MET A 154 31.07 4.36 12.52
N GLN A 155 31.07 5.05 11.37
CA GLN A 155 31.73 4.60 10.15
C GLN A 155 33.17 5.09 10.03
N LYS A 156 33.45 6.31 10.50
CA LYS A 156 34.73 6.99 10.28
C LYS A 156 35.31 7.47 11.60
N PRO A 157 36.65 7.58 11.74
CA PRO A 157 37.27 8.06 12.98
C PRO A 157 36.71 9.38 13.52
N ARG A 158 36.19 10.23 12.65
CA ARG A 158 35.51 11.48 13.03
C ARG A 158 34.28 11.29 13.91
N ASP A 159 33.69 10.10 13.91
CA ASP A 159 32.45 9.80 14.62
C ASP A 159 32.71 9.52 16.11
N TRP A 160 33.94 9.17 16.53
CA TRP A 160 34.26 8.86 17.93
C TRP A 160 35.48 9.60 18.51
N ARG A 161 36.39 10.12 17.68
CA ARG A 161 37.59 10.83 18.15
C ARG A 161 37.30 12.23 18.69
N GLU A 162 38.11 12.65 19.66
CA GLU A 162 38.14 14.01 20.19
C GLU A 162 38.47 15.05 19.10
N GLY A 163 37.91 16.26 19.22
CA GLY A 163 38.14 17.39 18.31
C GLY A 163 37.46 17.28 16.94
N MET A 164 36.73 16.19 16.69
CA MET A 164 36.06 15.91 15.43
C MET A 164 34.61 16.40 15.44
N LYS A 165 34.10 16.73 14.25
CA LYS A 165 32.73 17.23 14.07
C LYS A 165 31.71 16.09 13.98
N HIS A 166 30.59 16.25 14.64
CA HIS A 166 29.42 15.38 14.53
C HIS A 166 28.98 15.22 13.07
N SER A 167 28.63 13.99 12.70
CA SER A 167 28.23 13.63 11.35
C SER A 167 26.85 12.99 11.38
N SER A 168 25.85 13.72 10.87
CA SER A 168 24.46 13.28 10.74
C SER A 168 24.27 12.44 9.47
N THR A 169 25.05 11.36 9.34
CA THR A 169 24.95 10.44 8.18
C THR A 169 23.60 9.71 8.16
N ALA A 170 23.27 9.09 7.02
CA ALA A 170 22.09 8.23 6.93
C ALA A 170 22.10 7.07 7.94
N GLN A 171 23.28 6.50 8.23
CA GLN A 171 23.41 5.43 9.23
C GLN A 171 23.24 5.96 10.65
N THR A 172 23.82 7.11 10.98
CA THR A 172 23.60 7.81 12.26
C THR A 172 22.11 8.11 12.46
N MET A 173 21.45 8.71 11.46
CA MET A 173 20.02 9.01 11.54
C MET A 173 19.15 7.76 11.65
N ARG A 174 19.54 6.66 11.00
CA ARG A 174 18.85 5.36 11.18
C ARG A 174 18.99 4.85 12.61
N HIS A 175 20.19 4.89 13.17
CA HIS A 175 20.43 4.50 14.57
C HIS A 175 19.62 5.36 15.56
N LEU A 176 19.66 6.68 15.41
CA LEU A 176 18.90 7.60 16.29
C LEU A 176 17.39 7.33 16.24
N ARG A 177 16.86 7.02 15.06
CA ARG A 177 15.44 6.65 14.92
C ARG A 177 15.11 5.34 15.63
N VAL A 178 15.97 4.32 15.53
CA VAL A 178 15.82 3.07 16.29
C VAL A 178 15.86 3.34 17.79
N ALA A 179 16.84 4.12 18.27
CA ALA A 179 16.95 4.46 19.68
C ALA A 179 15.70 5.20 20.21
N VAL A 180 15.09 6.09 19.42
CA VAL A 180 13.81 6.72 19.80
C VAL A 180 12.68 5.70 19.88
N MET A 181 12.60 4.76 18.92
CA MET A 181 11.58 3.71 18.94
C MET A 181 11.71 2.80 20.17
N GLU A 182 12.92 2.32 20.46
CA GLU A 182 13.22 1.48 21.62
C GLU A 182 12.91 2.22 22.93
N MET A 183 13.38 3.48 23.06
CA MET A 183 13.10 4.33 24.21
C MET A 183 11.59 4.51 24.46
N CYS A 184 10.80 4.74 23.41
CA CYS A 184 9.35 4.90 23.57
C CYS A 184 8.65 3.57 23.89
N GLN A 185 9.11 2.47 23.29
CA GLN A 185 8.59 1.13 23.56
C GLN A 185 8.84 0.74 25.03
N ASP A 186 10.06 0.93 25.53
CA ASP A 186 10.44 0.64 26.92
C ASP A 186 9.67 1.53 27.91
N ALA A 187 9.44 2.79 27.53
CA ALA A 187 8.66 3.75 28.32
C ALA A 187 7.14 3.56 28.22
N LYS A 188 6.67 2.57 27.43
CA LYS A 188 5.25 2.28 27.13
C LYS A 188 4.51 3.49 26.53
N LEU A 189 5.14 4.20 25.60
CA LEU A 189 4.60 5.36 24.90
C LEU A 189 4.19 5.00 23.46
N TYR A 190 3.33 5.82 22.86
CA TYR A 190 2.89 5.63 21.48
C TYR A 190 4.02 5.87 20.47
N GLN A 191 4.39 4.79 19.76
CA GLN A 191 5.45 4.81 18.76
C GLN A 191 4.95 4.55 17.34
N ILE A 192 5.54 5.24 16.36
CA ILE A 192 5.47 4.87 14.93
C ILE A 192 6.75 4.19 14.49
N ASP A 193 6.66 3.40 13.43
CA ASP A 193 7.85 3.06 12.67
C ASP A 193 8.47 4.34 12.09
N LEU A 194 9.66 4.71 12.59
CA LEU A 194 10.45 5.85 12.10
C LEU A 194 11.35 5.46 10.92
N LEU A 195 11.49 4.16 10.63
CA LEU A 195 12.29 3.64 9.55
C LEU A 195 11.52 3.58 8.24
N SER A 196 10.19 3.40 8.31
CA SER A 196 9.30 3.52 7.16
C SER A 196 8.46 4.79 7.20
N SER A 197 8.32 5.42 6.06
CA SER A 197 7.54 6.63 5.85
C SER A 197 6.45 6.36 4.83
N LYS A 198 5.31 5.81 5.30
CA LYS A 198 4.13 5.53 4.45
C LYS A 198 3.73 6.75 3.60
N LYS A 199 3.89 7.96 4.16
CA LYS A 199 3.76 9.25 3.46
C LYS A 199 4.96 10.13 3.78
N ARG A 200 5.67 10.63 2.77
CA ARG A 200 6.78 11.60 2.93
C ARG A 200 6.30 13.00 2.58
N VAL A 201 6.02 13.83 3.58
CA VAL A 201 5.73 15.27 3.42
C VAL A 201 6.98 16.04 3.77
N SER A 202 7.51 16.85 2.86
CA SER A 202 8.69 17.68 3.18
C SER A 202 8.28 18.88 4.01
N GLU A 203 9.20 19.43 4.80
CA GLU A 203 8.95 20.65 5.58
C GLU A 203 8.49 21.83 4.69
N ARG A 204 9.07 21.95 3.49
CA ARG A 204 8.62 22.93 2.48
C ARG A 204 7.17 22.72 2.05
N GLU A 205 6.77 21.46 1.86
CA GLU A 205 5.39 21.11 1.48
C GLU A 205 4.42 21.39 2.62
N TYR A 206 4.79 21.05 3.85
CA TYR A 206 4.05 21.36 5.07
C TYR A 206 3.79 22.86 5.22
N TRP A 207 4.84 23.69 5.16
CA TRP A 207 4.70 25.15 5.27
C TRP A 207 3.98 25.79 4.07
N MET A 208 4.07 25.18 2.88
CA MET A 208 3.31 25.63 1.72
C MET A 208 1.82 25.37 1.89
N LYS A 209 1.42 24.19 2.38
CA LYS A 209 0.03 23.90 2.73
C LYS A 209 -0.50 24.92 3.73
N ARG A 210 0.24 25.16 4.82
CA ARG A 210 -0.19 26.05 5.91
C ARG A 210 -0.37 27.50 5.47
N ARG A 211 0.58 28.05 4.71
CA ARG A 211 0.47 29.42 4.17
C ARG A 211 -0.69 29.56 3.19
N SER A 212 -0.94 28.52 2.38
CA SER A 212 -2.03 28.53 1.40
C SER A 212 -3.38 28.36 2.08
N GLN A 213 -3.46 27.53 3.13
CA GLN A 213 -4.65 27.40 3.98
C GLN A 213 -5.00 28.73 4.63
N MET A 214 -4.04 29.44 5.22
CA MET A 214 -4.30 30.75 5.83
C MET A 214 -4.83 31.78 4.82
N LYS A 215 -4.33 31.71 3.57
CA LYS A 215 -4.84 32.56 2.49
C LYS A 215 -6.29 32.19 2.14
N LEU A 216 -6.59 30.89 2.02
CA LEU A 216 -7.93 30.38 1.77
C LEU A 216 -8.90 30.76 2.90
N ASP A 217 -8.49 30.63 4.16
CA ASP A 217 -9.30 30.99 5.33
C ASP A 217 -9.62 32.48 5.34
N ARG A 218 -8.66 33.33 4.95
CA ARG A 218 -8.89 34.78 4.82
C ARG A 218 -9.87 35.12 3.70
N GLU A 219 -9.76 34.45 2.56
CA GLU A 219 -10.70 34.59 1.43
C GLU A 219 -12.10 34.10 1.84
N ASN A 220 -12.19 32.96 2.52
CA ASN A 220 -13.44 32.38 3.03
C ASN A 220 -14.09 33.27 4.09
N ALA A 221 -13.31 33.86 5.00
CA ALA A 221 -13.81 34.83 5.96
C ALA A 221 -14.42 36.06 5.27
N ALA A 222 -13.81 36.53 4.18
CA ALA A 222 -14.36 37.62 3.38
C ALA A 222 -15.66 37.22 2.66
N LEU A 223 -15.75 35.99 2.12
CA LEU A 223 -16.96 35.45 1.50
C LEU A 223 -18.11 35.34 2.51
N LEU A 224 -17.82 34.79 3.70
CA LEU A 224 -18.80 34.68 4.79
C LEU A 224 -19.28 36.05 5.27
N ALA A 225 -18.38 37.03 5.39
CA ALA A 225 -18.74 38.41 5.71
C ALA A 225 -19.63 39.05 4.62
N ALA A 226 -19.49 38.62 3.37
CA ALA A 226 -20.35 39.01 2.25
C ALA A 226 -21.63 38.17 2.11
N GLY A 227 -21.92 37.26 3.05
CA GLY A 227 -23.10 36.39 3.03
C GLY A 227 -23.04 35.24 2.01
N GLN A 228 -21.87 34.95 1.45
CA GLN A 228 -21.65 33.87 0.49
C GLN A 228 -21.04 32.64 1.19
N GLN A 229 -21.44 31.44 0.75
CA GLN A 229 -20.84 30.20 1.28
C GLN A 229 -19.54 29.83 0.52
N PRO A 230 -18.44 29.55 1.23
CA PRO A 230 -17.22 29.03 0.63
C PRO A 230 -17.44 27.67 -0.06
N THR A 231 -16.87 27.51 -1.24
CA THR A 231 -16.88 26.23 -1.98
C THR A 231 -15.75 25.28 -1.56
N GLN A 232 -14.67 25.82 -0.99
CA GLN A 232 -13.51 25.05 -0.54
C GLN A 232 -13.05 25.56 0.83
N THR A 233 -12.99 24.66 1.81
CA THR A 233 -12.58 24.98 3.18
C THR A 233 -11.20 24.43 3.55
N GLU A 234 -10.73 23.39 2.87
CA GLU A 234 -9.38 22.82 3.07
C GLU A 234 -8.53 22.95 1.80
N PHE A 235 -7.31 23.45 1.97
CA PHE A 235 -6.30 23.53 0.93
C PHE A 235 -5.54 22.21 0.81
N GLU A 236 -5.58 21.60 -0.36
CA GLU A 236 -4.80 20.41 -0.67
C GLU A 236 -3.60 20.72 -1.54
N THR A 237 -2.43 20.18 -1.18
CA THR A 237 -1.25 20.31 -2.04
C THR A 237 -1.33 19.35 -3.23
N ALA A 238 -0.74 19.72 -4.38
CA ALA A 238 -0.70 18.84 -5.55
C ALA A 238 -0.08 17.45 -5.30
N LYS A 239 0.82 17.34 -4.31
CA LYS A 239 1.37 16.04 -3.90
C LYS A 239 0.41 15.26 -3.01
N GLU A 240 -0.35 15.90 -2.13
CA GLU A 240 -1.41 15.25 -1.37
C GLU A 240 -2.50 14.70 -2.28
N THR A 241 -2.98 15.50 -3.23
CA THR A 241 -3.94 15.06 -4.25
C THR A 241 -3.40 13.85 -5.02
N LEU A 242 -2.13 13.90 -5.45
CA LEU A 242 -1.49 12.78 -6.13
C LEU A 242 -1.40 11.52 -5.24
N ARG A 243 -1.06 11.65 -3.95
CA ARG A 243 -1.02 10.50 -3.02
C ARG A 243 -2.40 9.86 -2.86
N LYS A 244 -3.48 10.66 -2.81
CA LYS A 244 -4.85 10.18 -2.73
C LYS A 244 -5.22 9.41 -4.01
N GLN A 245 -4.99 10.01 -5.18
CA GLN A 245 -5.28 9.40 -6.49
C GLN A 245 -4.50 8.11 -6.71
N ILE A 246 -3.22 8.05 -6.32
CA ILE A 246 -2.44 6.82 -6.40
C ILE A 246 -2.99 5.75 -5.45
N SER A 247 -3.34 6.12 -4.21
CA SER A 247 -3.86 5.15 -3.24
C SER A 247 -5.19 4.56 -3.68
N ASP A 248 -6.10 5.39 -4.17
CA ASP A 248 -7.42 4.99 -4.67
C ASP A 248 -7.33 3.93 -5.77
N VAL A 249 -6.41 4.11 -6.72
CA VAL A 249 -6.15 3.10 -7.76
C VAL A 249 -5.41 1.89 -7.20
N LEU A 250 -4.38 2.13 -6.39
CA LEU A 250 -3.50 1.08 -5.87
C LEU A 250 -4.26 0.05 -5.03
N ASP A 251 -5.26 0.48 -4.27
CA ASP A 251 -6.02 -0.42 -3.39
C ASP A 251 -6.97 -1.35 -4.19
N ASN A 252 -7.20 -1.09 -5.49
CA ASN A 252 -8.12 -1.84 -6.36
C ASN A 252 -7.46 -2.52 -7.57
N ALA A 253 -6.22 -2.15 -7.91
CA ALA A 253 -5.52 -2.69 -9.05
C ALA A 253 -4.85 -4.04 -8.73
N ALA A 254 -4.86 -4.98 -9.68
CA ALA A 254 -4.30 -6.33 -9.48
C ALA A 254 -2.99 -6.60 -10.25
N SER A 255 -2.59 -5.69 -11.14
CA SER A 255 -1.33 -5.76 -11.89
C SER A 255 -0.73 -4.37 -12.11
N PHE A 256 0.54 -4.30 -12.50
CA PHE A 256 1.20 -3.01 -12.74
C PHE A 256 0.62 -2.29 -13.95
N GLU A 257 0.27 -3.05 -14.99
CA GLU A 257 -0.43 -2.57 -16.16
C GLU A 257 -1.81 -2.01 -15.77
N ASP A 258 -2.63 -2.77 -15.02
CA ASP A 258 -3.95 -2.32 -14.56
C ASP A 258 -3.85 -1.05 -13.68
N PHE A 259 -2.85 -1.01 -12.79
CA PHE A 259 -2.55 0.16 -11.97
C PHE A 259 -2.18 1.40 -12.80
N SER A 260 -1.29 1.25 -13.77
CA SER A 260 -0.89 2.35 -14.66
C SER A 260 -2.05 2.82 -15.53
N ASP A 261 -2.85 1.88 -16.05
CA ASP A 261 -3.98 2.17 -16.93
C ASP A 261 -5.09 2.90 -16.20
N ARG A 262 -5.45 2.45 -15.00
CA ARG A 262 -6.46 3.12 -14.16
C ARG A 262 -6.03 4.52 -13.74
N LEU A 263 -4.75 4.70 -13.36
CA LEU A 263 -4.22 6.03 -13.03
C LEU A 263 -4.31 7.00 -14.22
N LEU A 264 -4.04 6.50 -15.42
CA LEU A 264 -4.16 7.29 -16.64
C LEU A 264 -5.63 7.58 -16.98
N GLN A 265 -6.53 6.59 -16.86
CA GLN A 265 -7.93 6.72 -17.25
C GLN A 265 -8.75 7.58 -16.28
N GLN A 266 -8.58 7.39 -14.98
CA GLN A 266 -9.38 8.07 -13.95
C GLN A 266 -8.84 9.48 -13.65
N TYR A 267 -7.51 9.63 -13.63
CA TYR A 267 -6.86 10.83 -13.12
C TYR A 267 -5.91 11.52 -14.11
N GLY A 268 -5.73 10.96 -15.31
CA GLY A 268 -4.78 11.50 -16.30
C GLY A 268 -3.33 11.41 -15.85
N ILE A 269 -3.01 10.51 -14.91
CA ILE A 269 -1.66 10.37 -14.36
C ILE A 269 -0.87 9.37 -15.18
N THR A 270 0.24 9.79 -15.78
CA THR A 270 1.16 8.86 -16.45
C THR A 270 2.18 8.29 -15.46
N VAL A 271 2.31 6.96 -15.42
CA VAL A 271 3.34 6.27 -14.64
C VAL A 271 4.54 5.96 -15.54
N LYS A 272 5.74 6.25 -15.04
CA LYS A 272 7.00 5.93 -15.71
C LYS A 272 7.88 5.13 -14.77
N GLU A 273 8.34 3.97 -15.23
CA GLU A 273 9.45 3.27 -14.61
C GLU A 273 10.78 3.71 -15.24
N SER A 274 11.77 4.06 -14.41
CA SER A 274 13.13 4.34 -14.87
C SER A 274 14.14 4.02 -13.77
N ARG A 275 15.20 3.27 -14.12
CA ARG A 275 16.29 2.90 -13.18
C ARG A 275 15.77 2.26 -11.88
N GLY A 276 14.78 1.38 -11.99
CA GLY A 276 14.17 0.68 -10.85
C GLY A 276 13.24 1.54 -9.98
N GLN A 277 12.97 2.79 -10.34
CA GLN A 277 12.09 3.69 -9.58
C GLN A 277 10.86 4.10 -10.38
N LEU A 278 9.72 4.24 -9.68
CA LEU A 278 8.49 4.80 -10.25
C LEU A 278 8.50 6.34 -10.19
N SER A 279 7.90 6.94 -11.20
CA SER A 279 7.67 8.38 -11.31
C SER A 279 6.29 8.64 -11.88
N TYR A 280 5.58 9.64 -11.34
CA TYR A 280 4.20 9.94 -11.68
C TYR A 280 4.10 11.33 -12.30
N LEU A 281 3.36 11.47 -13.39
CA LEU A 281 3.08 12.75 -14.06
C LEU A 281 1.59 13.07 -13.98
N PRO A 282 1.18 13.94 -13.03
CA PRO A 282 -0.19 14.44 -12.95
C PRO A 282 -0.61 15.21 -14.20
N ALA A 283 -1.90 15.17 -14.51
CA ALA A 283 -2.50 15.99 -15.57
C ALA A 283 -2.14 17.48 -15.39
N GLY A 284 -1.75 18.14 -16.49
CA GLY A 284 -1.38 19.56 -16.50
C GLY A 284 0.05 19.88 -16.00
N ARG A 285 0.82 18.90 -15.53
CA ARG A 285 2.21 19.11 -15.09
C ARG A 285 3.22 18.75 -16.21
N LYS A 286 4.30 19.53 -16.33
CA LYS A 286 5.37 19.28 -17.32
C LYS A 286 6.47 18.30 -16.85
N LYS A 287 6.64 18.13 -15.54
CA LYS A 287 7.73 17.34 -14.93
C LYS A 287 7.18 16.25 -14.01
N PHE A 288 7.74 15.05 -14.12
CA PHE A 288 7.44 13.92 -13.24
C PHE A 288 7.78 14.20 -11.77
N ILE A 289 7.00 13.58 -10.88
CA ILE A 289 7.24 13.51 -9.44
C ILE A 289 7.73 12.11 -9.12
N ARG A 290 8.91 11.99 -8.50
CA ARG A 290 9.48 10.68 -8.13
C ARG A 290 8.68 10.07 -6.98
N ALA A 291 8.43 8.76 -7.03
CA ALA A 291 7.74 8.00 -5.99
C ALA A 291 8.32 8.23 -4.59
N HIS A 292 9.65 8.23 -4.46
CA HIS A 292 10.37 8.53 -3.22
C HIS A 292 9.94 9.87 -2.58
N SER A 293 9.51 10.87 -3.37
CA SER A 293 9.08 12.15 -2.81
C SER A 293 7.64 12.16 -2.29
N LEU A 294 6.91 11.06 -2.47
CA LEU A 294 5.53 10.86 -2.04
C LEU A 294 5.47 9.97 -0.79
N GLY A 295 6.36 8.99 -0.65
CA GLY A 295 6.43 8.06 0.48
C GLY A 295 6.65 6.62 0.03
N ASP A 296 7.02 5.76 0.98
CA ASP A 296 7.44 4.38 0.72
C ASP A 296 6.31 3.57 0.09
N LYS A 297 5.05 3.79 0.49
CA LYS A 297 3.84 3.13 -0.10
C LYS A 297 3.78 3.29 -1.63
N PHE A 298 4.38 4.34 -2.17
CA PHE A 298 4.33 4.67 -3.60
C PHE A 298 5.57 4.25 -4.38
N GLU A 299 6.59 3.71 -3.70
CA GLU A 299 7.81 3.18 -4.31
C GLU A 299 7.54 1.82 -4.98
N LYS A 300 8.37 1.49 -5.98
CA LYS A 300 8.13 0.35 -6.89
C LYS A 300 7.87 -0.96 -6.14
N GLU A 301 8.72 -1.28 -5.16
CA GLU A 301 8.68 -2.55 -4.43
C GLU A 301 7.36 -2.71 -3.67
N LEU A 302 6.95 -1.69 -2.92
CA LEU A 302 5.72 -1.70 -2.13
C LEU A 302 4.47 -1.62 -3.01
N VAL A 303 4.51 -0.86 -4.11
CA VAL A 303 3.44 -0.85 -5.12
C VAL A 303 3.25 -2.26 -5.68
N LEU A 304 4.32 -2.90 -6.16
CA LEU A 304 4.25 -4.26 -6.71
C LEU A 304 3.82 -5.30 -5.66
N ALA A 305 4.26 -5.17 -4.40
CA ALA A 305 3.82 -6.04 -3.32
C ALA A 305 2.31 -5.90 -3.05
N THR A 306 1.80 -4.66 -3.01
CA THR A 306 0.37 -4.38 -2.82
C THR A 306 -0.45 -4.94 -3.98
N LEU A 307 0.00 -4.76 -5.22
CA LEU A 307 -0.69 -5.31 -6.40
C LEU A 307 -0.74 -6.84 -6.38
N LYS A 308 0.34 -7.50 -5.94
CA LYS A 308 0.37 -8.96 -5.75
C LYS A 308 -0.58 -9.42 -4.66
N GLU A 309 -0.78 -8.63 -3.61
CA GLU A 309 -1.73 -8.94 -2.55
C GLU A 309 -3.17 -8.76 -3.03
N ASN A 310 -3.47 -7.67 -3.73
CA ASN A 310 -4.78 -7.44 -4.34
C ASN A 310 -5.15 -8.55 -5.34
N ALA A 311 -4.18 -9.05 -6.11
CA ALA A 311 -4.38 -10.19 -7.00
C ALA A 311 -4.77 -11.48 -6.25
N LYS A 312 -4.40 -11.62 -4.97
CA LYS A 312 -4.78 -12.76 -4.11
C LYS A 312 -6.11 -12.55 -3.39
N SER A 313 -6.44 -11.31 -3.04
CA SER A 313 -7.60 -10.94 -2.23
C SER A 313 -8.88 -10.68 -3.04
N GLN A 314 -8.83 -10.75 -4.37
CA GLN A 314 -10.07 -10.80 -5.16
C GLN A 314 -10.88 -12.03 -4.73
N PRO A 315 -12.16 -11.87 -4.35
CA PRO A 315 -12.98 -12.99 -3.92
C PRO A 315 -12.97 -14.03 -5.03
N ILE A 316 -12.64 -15.26 -4.64
CA ILE A 316 -12.84 -16.49 -5.40
C ILE A 316 -14.35 -16.63 -5.60
N ILE A 317 -14.93 -15.83 -6.50
CA ILE A 317 -16.04 -16.31 -7.30
C ILE A 317 -15.41 -17.44 -8.09
N LEU A 318 -15.87 -18.65 -7.80
CA LEU A 318 -15.51 -19.91 -8.41
C LEU A 318 -15.63 -19.84 -9.95
N HIS A 319 -14.67 -19.20 -10.60
CA HIS A 319 -14.37 -19.31 -12.01
C HIS A 319 -12.87 -19.48 -12.09
N ASN A 320 -12.49 -20.76 -11.98
CA ASN A 320 -11.33 -21.41 -12.56
C ASN A 320 -10.06 -20.56 -12.67
N ASN A 321 -9.07 -20.96 -11.88
CA ASN A 321 -7.65 -20.92 -12.23
C ASN A 321 -7.41 -20.80 -13.74
N LEU A 322 -7.20 -19.57 -14.17
CA LEU A 322 -6.23 -19.21 -15.19
C LEU A 322 -5.34 -18.25 -14.38
N GLU A 323 -4.23 -18.71 -13.80
CA GLU A 323 -2.95 -18.54 -14.51
C GLU A 323 -3.20 -17.75 -15.79
N GLU A 324 -2.95 -16.43 -15.79
CA GLU A 324 -2.68 -15.76 -17.06
C GLU A 324 -1.44 -16.46 -17.61
N GLU A 325 -1.71 -17.57 -18.31
CA GLU A 325 -0.80 -18.23 -19.19
C GLU A 325 -0.16 -17.09 -20.00
N PRO A 326 1.17 -16.94 -19.99
CA PRO A 326 1.86 -15.95 -20.81
C PRO A 326 1.53 -16.08 -22.31
N ASP A 327 0.78 -17.12 -22.66
CA ASP A 327 0.32 -17.59 -23.95
C ASP A 327 -1.08 -17.10 -24.39
N ARG A 328 -1.77 -16.25 -23.60
CA ARG A 328 -3.07 -15.68 -24.05
C ARG A 328 -2.87 -14.42 -24.89
N ILE A 329 -3.17 -14.51 -26.18
CA ILE A 329 -3.18 -13.35 -27.09
C ILE A 329 -4.27 -12.37 -26.66
N LYS A 330 -3.89 -11.10 -26.50
CA LYS A 330 -4.82 -10.00 -26.18
C LYS A 330 -5.62 -9.59 -27.42
N LYS A 331 -6.76 -8.91 -27.25
CA LYS A 331 -7.51 -8.34 -28.39
C LYS A 331 -6.88 -7.04 -28.88
N LEU A 332 -6.93 -6.82 -30.20
CA LEU A 332 -6.66 -5.53 -30.80
C LEU A 332 -7.74 -4.50 -30.40
N VAL A 333 -7.34 -3.25 -30.32
CA VAL A 333 -8.20 -2.11 -30.00
C VAL A 333 -8.64 -1.45 -31.30
N ASP A 334 -9.94 -1.28 -31.52
CA ASP A 334 -10.47 -0.48 -32.65
C ASP A 334 -10.17 1.00 -32.37
N ILE A 335 -9.06 1.50 -32.95
CA ILE A 335 -8.54 2.83 -32.63
C ILE A 335 -9.56 3.90 -33.04
N GLN A 336 -10.18 3.75 -34.19
CA GLN A 336 -11.14 4.72 -34.73
C GLN A 336 -12.41 4.79 -33.88
N ALA A 337 -12.95 3.65 -33.44
CA ALA A 337 -14.08 3.63 -32.53
C ALA A 337 -13.74 4.29 -31.18
N LYS A 338 -12.52 4.09 -30.67
CA LYS A 338 -12.09 4.70 -29.40
C LYS A 338 -11.84 6.20 -29.51
N LEU A 339 -11.33 6.68 -30.64
CA LEU A 339 -11.21 8.11 -30.90
C LEU A 339 -12.58 8.79 -30.99
N LYS A 340 -13.57 8.18 -31.65
CA LYS A 340 -14.96 8.68 -31.66
C LYS A 340 -15.60 8.76 -30.27
N GLN A 341 -15.13 7.95 -29.32
CA GLN A 341 -15.55 7.99 -27.91
C GLN A 341 -14.82 9.05 -27.07
N GLY A 342 -14.10 10.00 -27.69
CA GLY A 342 -13.45 11.13 -27.02
C GLY A 342 -12.08 10.81 -26.41
N LYS A 343 -11.44 9.69 -26.79
CA LYS A 343 -10.07 9.38 -26.35
C LYS A 343 -9.05 10.28 -27.06
N GLY A 344 -8.12 10.85 -26.30
CA GLY A 344 -7.12 11.79 -26.82
C GLY A 344 -5.89 11.15 -27.47
N ILE A 345 -5.00 11.99 -28.02
CA ILE A 345 -3.79 11.61 -28.78
C ILE A 345 -2.86 10.65 -28.01
N GLY A 346 -2.80 10.76 -26.68
CA GLY A 346 -2.02 9.84 -25.85
C GLY A 346 -2.52 8.39 -25.91
N TYR A 347 -3.84 8.20 -25.95
CA TYR A 347 -4.48 6.88 -26.06
C TYR A 347 -4.25 6.27 -27.43
N GLU A 348 -4.33 7.08 -28.49
CA GLU A 348 -4.04 6.65 -29.86
C GLU A 348 -2.62 6.09 -30.00
N ARG A 349 -1.62 6.80 -29.46
CA ARG A 349 -0.21 6.36 -29.50
C ARG A 349 0.01 5.05 -28.76
N TRP A 350 -0.65 4.87 -27.62
CA TRP A 350 -0.63 3.62 -26.88
C TRP A 350 -1.31 2.50 -27.69
N ALA A 351 -2.51 2.74 -28.21
CA ALA A 351 -3.30 1.74 -28.93
C ALA A 351 -2.57 1.24 -30.18
N LYS A 352 -1.89 2.13 -30.93
CA LYS A 352 -1.03 1.74 -32.06
C LYS A 352 0.10 0.79 -31.62
N LYS A 353 0.81 1.12 -30.55
CA LYS A 353 1.90 0.28 -30.03
C LYS A 353 1.39 -1.06 -29.49
N HIS A 354 0.27 -1.05 -28.78
CA HIS A 354 -0.43 -2.24 -28.29
C HIS A 354 -0.85 -3.14 -29.45
N ASN A 355 -1.57 -2.59 -30.43
CA ASN A 355 -2.05 -3.35 -31.58
C ASN A 355 -0.92 -4.01 -32.36
N LEU A 356 0.19 -3.29 -32.61
CA LEU A 356 1.35 -3.85 -33.31
C LEU A 356 1.96 -5.04 -32.54
N LYS A 357 2.15 -4.90 -31.22
CA LYS A 357 2.71 -5.98 -30.39
C LYS A 357 1.77 -7.19 -30.36
N THR A 358 0.47 -6.95 -30.18
CA THR A 358 -0.55 -7.99 -30.12
C THR A 358 -0.74 -8.70 -31.47
N MET A 359 -0.64 -7.97 -32.58
CA MET A 359 -0.70 -8.57 -33.92
C MET A 359 0.53 -9.43 -34.21
N ALA A 360 1.73 -9.00 -33.79
CA ALA A 360 2.94 -9.81 -33.91
C ALA A 360 2.81 -11.14 -33.13
N GLN A 361 2.28 -11.10 -31.91
CA GLN A 361 1.98 -12.32 -31.14
C GLN A 361 0.92 -13.20 -31.83
N THR A 362 -0.09 -12.57 -32.43
CA THR A 362 -1.13 -13.27 -33.20
C THR A 362 -0.53 -14.01 -34.39
N LEU A 363 0.36 -13.37 -35.14
CA LEU A 363 1.04 -13.97 -36.28
C LEU A 363 1.92 -15.16 -35.86
N ILE A 364 2.70 -15.01 -34.78
CA ILE A 364 3.55 -16.09 -34.25
C ILE A 364 2.70 -17.32 -33.91
N LEU A 365 1.59 -17.15 -33.17
CA LEU A 365 0.71 -18.27 -32.83
C LEU A 365 0.15 -18.98 -34.07
N LEU A 366 -0.37 -18.20 -35.03
CA LEU A 366 -0.96 -18.77 -36.25
C LEU A 366 0.10 -19.49 -37.07
N GLN A 367 1.33 -18.98 -37.12
CA GLN A 367 2.45 -19.62 -37.80
C GLN A 367 2.87 -20.93 -37.11
N GLU A 368 3.03 -20.92 -35.78
CA GLU A 368 3.38 -22.10 -34.99
C GLU A 368 2.34 -23.23 -35.13
N LYS A 369 1.06 -22.87 -35.26
CA LYS A 369 -0.04 -23.83 -35.45
C LYS A 369 -0.30 -24.18 -36.91
N GLY A 370 0.41 -23.57 -37.87
CA GLY A 370 0.18 -23.79 -39.30
C GLY A 370 -1.18 -23.28 -39.81
N LEU A 371 -1.79 -22.30 -39.11
CA LEU A 371 -3.12 -21.75 -39.35
C LEU A 371 -3.08 -20.35 -39.99
N LEU A 372 -2.14 -20.13 -40.92
CA LEU A 372 -2.03 -18.86 -41.66
C LEU A 372 -3.09 -18.72 -42.77
N ASN A 373 -3.76 -19.82 -43.15
CA ASN A 373 -4.87 -19.83 -44.08
C ASN A 373 -6.21 -19.67 -43.32
N GLU A 374 -7.08 -18.78 -43.79
CA GLU A 374 -8.35 -18.44 -43.13
C GLU A 374 -9.32 -19.62 -43.06
N ASP A 375 -9.47 -20.39 -44.15
CA ASP A 375 -10.35 -21.57 -44.17
C ASP A 375 -9.85 -22.66 -43.20
N ALA A 376 -8.54 -22.86 -43.14
CA ALA A 376 -7.92 -23.81 -42.20
C ALA A 376 -8.10 -23.38 -40.73
N LEU A 377 -7.99 -22.08 -40.44
CA LEU A 377 -8.28 -21.53 -39.11
C LEU A 377 -9.75 -21.74 -38.73
N ASP A 378 -10.67 -21.49 -39.67
CA ASP A 378 -12.11 -21.63 -39.45
C ASP A 378 -12.54 -23.06 -39.22
N GLN A 379 -12.01 -23.99 -40.03
CA GLN A 379 -12.22 -25.42 -39.83
C GLN A 379 -11.71 -25.84 -38.45
N ARG A 380 -10.52 -25.40 -38.05
CA ARG A 380 -9.95 -25.75 -36.74
C ARG A 380 -10.78 -25.20 -35.58
N ILE A 381 -11.29 -23.98 -35.70
CA ILE A 381 -12.19 -23.39 -34.71
C ILE A 381 -13.47 -24.22 -34.60
N ALA A 382 -14.08 -24.63 -35.72
CA ALA A 382 -15.29 -25.46 -35.72
C ALA A 382 -15.06 -26.82 -35.06
N GLU A 383 -13.94 -27.50 -35.36
CA GLU A 383 -13.57 -28.77 -34.72
C GLU A 383 -13.43 -28.64 -33.19
N LEU A 384 -12.77 -27.57 -32.73
CA LEU A 384 -12.58 -27.31 -31.30
C LEU A 384 -13.90 -26.91 -30.62
N ASP A 385 -14.78 -26.21 -31.31
CA ASP A 385 -16.10 -25.83 -30.80
C ASP A 385 -16.99 -27.06 -30.58
N THR A 386 -16.98 -28.01 -31.52
CA THR A 386 -17.68 -29.30 -31.35
C THR A 386 -17.12 -30.09 -30.17
N LYS A 387 -15.79 -30.27 -30.09
CA LYS A 387 -15.14 -30.97 -28.97
C LYS A 387 -15.44 -30.33 -27.62
N PHE A 388 -15.43 -29.00 -27.56
CA PHE A 388 -15.77 -28.24 -26.37
C PHE A 388 -17.20 -28.57 -25.87
N HIS A 389 -18.18 -28.57 -26.76
CA HIS A 389 -19.57 -28.84 -26.39
C HIS A 389 -19.81 -30.31 -26.00
N GLU A 390 -19.20 -31.25 -26.73
CA GLU A 390 -19.28 -32.69 -26.43
C GLU A 390 -18.67 -33.02 -25.06
N SER A 391 -17.44 -32.57 -24.77
CA SER A 391 -16.80 -32.81 -23.47
C SER A 391 -17.56 -32.14 -22.32
N LEU A 392 -18.11 -30.94 -22.52
CA LEU A 392 -18.92 -30.25 -21.51
C LEU A 392 -20.20 -31.01 -21.18
N ALA A 393 -20.86 -31.60 -22.18
CA ALA A 393 -22.07 -32.40 -21.98
C ALA A 393 -21.77 -33.63 -21.10
N VAL A 394 -20.67 -34.33 -21.37
CA VAL A 394 -20.23 -35.50 -20.59
C VAL A 394 -19.89 -35.11 -19.14
N VAL A 395 -19.16 -34.01 -18.93
CA VAL A 395 -18.83 -33.52 -17.58
C VAL A 395 -20.10 -33.25 -16.76
N LYS A 396 -21.12 -32.62 -17.36
CA LYS A 396 -22.39 -32.32 -16.68
C LYS A 396 -23.20 -33.58 -16.33
N ASP A 397 -23.21 -34.57 -17.21
CA ASP A 397 -23.82 -35.88 -16.92
C ASP A 397 -23.14 -36.54 -15.70
N LEU A 398 -21.81 -36.61 -15.71
CA LEU A 398 -21.03 -37.20 -14.61
C LEU A 398 -21.23 -36.45 -13.29
N GLU A 399 -21.30 -35.12 -13.31
CA GLU A 399 -21.63 -34.31 -12.12
C GLU A 399 -22.99 -34.66 -11.53
N THR A 400 -23.99 -34.86 -12.39
CA THR A 400 -25.34 -35.25 -11.99
C THR A 400 -25.32 -36.62 -11.31
N ARG A 401 -24.68 -37.61 -11.94
CA ARG A 401 -24.53 -38.98 -11.39
C ARG A 401 -23.74 -39.00 -10.08
N MET A 402 -22.71 -38.18 -9.93
CA MET A 402 -21.96 -38.04 -8.68
C MET A 402 -22.82 -37.45 -7.55
N ALA A 403 -23.66 -36.45 -7.86
CA ALA A 403 -24.58 -35.84 -6.89
C ALA A 403 -25.67 -36.83 -6.44
N GLU A 404 -26.22 -37.61 -7.37
CA GLU A 404 -27.16 -38.70 -7.09
C GLU A 404 -26.51 -39.77 -6.19
N ASN A 405 -25.29 -40.20 -6.50
CA ASN A 405 -24.54 -41.15 -5.68
C ASN A 405 -24.31 -40.62 -4.25
N LYS A 406 -23.91 -39.35 -4.10
CA LYS A 406 -23.71 -38.71 -2.79
C LYS A 406 -25.01 -38.66 -1.97
N THR A 407 -26.12 -38.32 -2.64
CA THR A 407 -27.46 -38.28 -2.03
C THR A 407 -27.89 -39.68 -1.56
N LEU A 408 -27.69 -40.70 -2.41
CA LEU A 408 -27.93 -42.10 -2.07
C LEU A 408 -27.07 -42.56 -0.89
N ARG A 409 -25.77 -42.24 -0.88
CA ARG A 409 -24.86 -42.58 0.23
C ARG A 409 -25.32 -41.97 1.55
N SER A 410 -25.75 -40.70 1.55
CA SER A 410 -26.27 -40.02 2.74
C SER A 410 -27.53 -40.70 3.27
N HIS A 411 -28.51 -40.97 2.42
CA HIS A 411 -29.74 -41.66 2.82
C HIS A 411 -29.49 -43.10 3.25
N ALA A 412 -28.61 -43.85 2.57
CA ALA A 412 -28.25 -45.20 2.97
C ALA A 412 -27.58 -45.24 4.35
N ALA A 413 -26.70 -44.27 4.65
CA ALA A 413 -26.06 -44.13 5.95
C ALA A 413 -27.07 -43.79 7.06
N ALA A 414 -27.90 -42.75 6.86
CA ALA A 414 -28.93 -42.36 7.81
C ALA A 414 -29.95 -43.48 8.07
N TYR A 415 -30.36 -44.20 7.02
CA TYR A 415 -31.25 -45.34 7.14
C TYR A 415 -30.60 -46.44 7.98
N LYS A 416 -29.34 -46.82 7.70
CA LYS A 416 -28.63 -47.86 8.45
C LYS A 416 -28.41 -47.46 9.92
N GLN A 417 -28.00 -46.22 10.18
CA GLN A 417 -27.68 -45.71 11.51
C GLN A 417 -28.91 -45.63 12.42
N TYR A 418 -30.03 -45.12 11.90
CA TYR A 418 -31.21 -44.83 12.72
C TYR A 418 -32.28 -45.93 12.66
N ARG A 419 -32.12 -46.96 11.82
CA ARG A 419 -33.03 -48.12 11.79
C ARG A 419 -33.24 -48.79 13.16
N PRO A 420 -32.20 -49.05 13.97
CA PRO A 420 -32.40 -49.63 15.30
C PRO A 420 -33.21 -48.72 16.23
N LEU A 421 -33.04 -47.40 16.11
CA LEU A 421 -33.78 -46.41 16.90
C LEU A 421 -35.25 -46.36 16.48
N ALA A 422 -35.53 -46.41 15.19
CA ALA A 422 -36.89 -46.52 14.65
C ALA A 422 -37.59 -47.82 15.07
N GLN A 423 -36.86 -48.95 15.15
CA GLN A 423 -37.39 -50.21 15.68
C GLN A 423 -37.72 -50.10 17.17
N LYS A 424 -36.84 -49.50 17.98
CA LYS A 424 -37.08 -49.27 19.43
C LYS A 424 -38.29 -48.36 19.67
N ARG A 425 -38.52 -47.34 18.84
CA ARG A 425 -39.72 -46.50 18.89
C ARG A 425 -41.00 -47.35 18.79
N ASN A 426 -41.03 -48.32 17.87
CA ASN A 426 -42.20 -49.17 17.67
C ASN A 426 -42.47 -50.10 18.87
N ALA A 427 -41.45 -50.38 19.69
CA ALA A 427 -41.55 -51.21 20.89
C ALA A 427 -41.66 -50.38 22.20
N ALA A 428 -41.67 -49.04 22.12
CA ALA A 428 -41.67 -48.17 23.29
C ALA A 428 -43.07 -48.09 23.93
N LYS A 429 -43.12 -48.11 25.28
CA LYS A 429 -44.38 -48.02 26.05
C LYS A 429 -45.09 -46.66 25.90
N SER A 430 -44.36 -45.59 25.61
CA SER A 430 -44.90 -44.26 25.30
C SER A 430 -44.26 -43.72 24.02
N PRO A 431 -44.84 -44.00 22.83
CA PRO A 431 -44.26 -43.63 21.54
C PRO A 431 -44.12 -42.11 21.36
N ALA A 432 -45.08 -41.31 21.82
CA ALA A 432 -45.08 -39.86 21.63
C ALA A 432 -43.91 -39.16 22.36
N ALA A 433 -43.63 -39.57 23.60
CA ALA A 433 -42.49 -39.03 24.36
C ALA A 433 -41.15 -39.45 23.74
N PHE A 434 -41.05 -40.68 23.22
CA PHE A 434 -39.86 -41.16 22.52
C PHE A 434 -39.63 -40.42 21.19
N GLU A 435 -40.71 -40.10 20.48
CA GLU A 435 -40.62 -39.30 19.25
C GLU A 435 -40.11 -37.89 19.49
N GLU A 436 -40.55 -37.23 20.57
CA GLU A 436 -40.05 -35.88 20.87
C GLU A 436 -38.58 -35.90 21.30
N GLN A 437 -38.16 -36.92 22.06
CA GLN A 437 -36.77 -37.07 22.50
C GLN A 437 -35.80 -37.36 21.33
N HIS A 438 -36.24 -38.11 20.32
CA HIS A 438 -35.41 -38.53 19.17
C HIS A 438 -35.90 -37.94 17.85
N ARG A 439 -36.47 -36.74 17.90
CA ARG A 439 -37.19 -36.12 16.79
C ARG A 439 -36.32 -35.95 15.55
N VAL A 440 -35.07 -35.53 15.72
CA VAL A 440 -34.13 -35.25 14.62
C VAL A 440 -33.75 -36.56 13.91
N GLU A 441 -33.37 -37.58 14.67
CA GLU A 441 -32.92 -38.88 14.16
C GLU A 441 -34.05 -39.65 13.47
N LEU A 442 -35.26 -39.63 14.03
CA LEU A 442 -36.43 -40.27 13.42
C LEU A 442 -36.89 -39.53 12.16
N THR A 443 -36.75 -38.20 12.12
CA THR A 443 -37.03 -37.41 10.90
C THR A 443 -36.04 -37.76 9.80
N ALA A 444 -34.74 -37.84 10.12
CA ALA A 444 -33.70 -38.26 9.18
C ALA A 444 -33.93 -39.70 8.65
N TYR A 445 -34.34 -40.62 9.53
CA TYR A 445 -34.70 -41.99 9.14
C TYR A 445 -35.90 -42.02 8.18
N ARG A 446 -36.98 -41.29 8.49
CA ARG A 446 -38.19 -41.22 7.64
C ARG A 446 -37.88 -40.64 6.27
N ALA A 447 -37.09 -39.57 6.20
CA ALA A 447 -36.64 -38.98 4.95
C ALA A 447 -35.81 -39.98 4.12
N ALA A 448 -34.89 -40.70 4.75
CA ALA A 448 -34.11 -41.74 4.08
C ALA A 448 -34.96 -42.92 3.58
N ALA A 449 -35.92 -43.39 4.37
CA ALA A 449 -36.84 -44.46 3.96
C ALA A 449 -37.72 -44.04 2.77
N ALA A 450 -38.22 -42.80 2.78
CA ALA A 450 -39.00 -42.23 1.68
C ALA A 450 -38.16 -42.13 0.39
N TYR A 451 -36.91 -41.66 0.50
CA TYR A 451 -35.99 -41.57 -0.64
C TYR A 451 -35.69 -42.93 -1.26
N LEU A 452 -35.35 -43.93 -0.44
CA LEU A 452 -35.06 -45.29 -0.92
C LEU A 452 -36.27 -45.93 -1.61
N LYS A 453 -37.48 -45.70 -1.06
CA LYS A 453 -38.74 -46.16 -1.67
C LYS A 453 -39.03 -45.46 -3.00
N ALA A 454 -38.85 -44.14 -3.07
CA ALA A 454 -39.08 -43.36 -4.30
C ALA A 454 -38.13 -43.76 -5.43
N ASN A 455 -36.91 -44.21 -5.09
CA ASN A 455 -35.90 -44.65 -6.05
C ASN A 455 -35.90 -46.17 -6.31
N ASN A 456 -36.94 -46.90 -5.86
CA ASN A 456 -37.07 -48.37 -6.02
C ASN A 456 -35.88 -49.19 -5.48
N ILE A 457 -35.24 -48.71 -4.41
CA ILE A 457 -34.06 -49.36 -3.82
C ILE A 457 -34.53 -50.36 -2.76
N THR A 458 -34.57 -51.64 -3.14
CA THR A 458 -35.03 -52.75 -2.29
C THR A 458 -33.93 -53.32 -1.40
N SER A 459 -32.66 -53.21 -1.82
CA SER A 459 -31.48 -53.63 -1.06
C SER A 459 -30.50 -52.47 -0.95
N LEU A 460 -30.02 -52.21 0.27
CA LEU A 460 -29.07 -51.12 0.53
C LEU A 460 -27.72 -51.45 -0.12
N PRO A 461 -27.20 -50.60 -1.02
CA PRO A 461 -25.85 -50.76 -1.54
C PRO A 461 -24.83 -50.73 -0.39
N SER A 462 -23.75 -51.49 -0.52
CA SER A 462 -22.67 -51.43 0.46
C SER A 462 -21.99 -50.06 0.39
N PRO A 463 -21.57 -49.47 1.52
CA PRO A 463 -20.85 -48.19 1.51
C PRO A 463 -19.60 -48.22 0.63
N ASN A 464 -18.88 -49.35 0.62
CA ASN A 464 -17.69 -49.54 -0.21
C ASN A 464 -18.03 -49.53 -1.71
N LYS A 465 -19.18 -50.10 -2.11
CA LYS A 465 -19.62 -50.09 -3.51
C LYS A 465 -19.94 -48.67 -3.97
N LEU A 466 -20.73 -47.92 -3.20
CA LEU A 466 -21.07 -46.53 -3.53
C LEU A 466 -19.82 -45.65 -3.60
N GLU A 467 -18.85 -45.88 -2.71
CA GLU A 467 -17.58 -45.15 -2.75
C GLU A 467 -16.75 -45.51 -3.99
N SER A 468 -16.67 -46.79 -4.35
CA SER A 468 -15.96 -47.20 -5.57
C SER A 468 -16.58 -46.61 -6.84
N GLU A 469 -17.92 -46.54 -6.92
CA GLU A 469 -18.65 -45.90 -8.02
C GLU A 469 -18.40 -44.40 -8.06
N TYR A 470 -18.41 -43.73 -6.90
CA TYR A 470 -18.10 -42.30 -6.82
C TYR A 470 -16.67 -42.00 -7.27
N CYS A 471 -15.69 -42.80 -6.83
CA CYS A 471 -14.30 -42.66 -7.25
C CYS A 471 -14.12 -42.90 -8.76
N ALA A 472 -14.82 -43.88 -9.34
CA ALA A 472 -14.81 -44.14 -10.78
C ALA A 472 -15.39 -42.94 -11.57
N LEU A 473 -16.56 -42.44 -11.17
CA LEU A 473 -17.19 -41.26 -11.77
C LEU A 473 -16.30 -40.01 -11.66
N ALA A 474 -15.65 -39.81 -10.51
CA ALA A 474 -14.73 -38.69 -10.30
C ALA A 474 -13.50 -38.78 -11.22
N SER A 475 -12.99 -39.99 -11.43
CA SER A 475 -11.82 -40.25 -12.29
C SER A 475 -12.16 -40.03 -13.77
N GLU A 476 -13.32 -40.52 -14.21
CA GLU A 476 -13.84 -40.29 -15.57
C GLU A 476 -14.12 -38.80 -15.81
N LYS A 477 -14.75 -38.12 -14.83
CA LYS A 477 -15.00 -36.68 -14.90
C LYS A 477 -13.71 -35.90 -15.05
N ALA A 478 -12.66 -36.25 -14.30
CA ALA A 478 -11.37 -35.57 -14.40
C ALA A 478 -10.79 -35.65 -15.82
N GLN A 479 -10.87 -36.81 -16.48
CA GLN A 479 -10.39 -36.99 -17.86
C GLN A 479 -11.13 -36.11 -18.86
N PHE A 480 -12.46 -36.12 -18.85
CA PHE A 480 -13.27 -35.30 -19.75
C PHE A 480 -13.18 -33.80 -19.42
N TYR A 481 -12.96 -33.46 -18.15
CA TYR A 481 -12.78 -32.08 -17.73
C TYR A 481 -11.49 -31.48 -18.27
N GLU A 482 -10.39 -32.25 -18.30
CA GLU A 482 -9.14 -31.80 -18.93
C GLU A 482 -9.33 -31.60 -20.44
N GLN A 483 -9.99 -32.53 -21.15
CA GLN A 483 -10.30 -32.37 -22.57
C GLN A 483 -11.15 -31.12 -22.85
N TYR A 484 -12.18 -30.90 -22.03
CA TYR A 484 -13.00 -29.68 -22.08
C TYR A 484 -12.16 -28.42 -21.88
N LYS A 485 -11.26 -28.42 -20.88
CA LYS A 485 -10.41 -27.28 -20.54
C LYS A 485 -9.42 -26.96 -21.66
N GLU A 486 -8.77 -27.97 -22.21
CA GLU A 486 -7.86 -27.85 -23.35
C GLU A 486 -8.58 -27.30 -24.59
N ALA A 487 -9.71 -27.92 -24.97
CA ALA A 487 -10.51 -27.47 -26.11
C ALA A 487 -11.00 -26.03 -25.93
N LYS A 488 -11.47 -25.65 -24.73
CA LYS A 488 -11.90 -24.29 -24.41
C LYS A 488 -10.77 -23.28 -24.54
N SER A 489 -9.60 -23.60 -23.98
CA SER A 489 -8.43 -22.71 -23.98
C SER A 489 -7.98 -22.42 -25.41
N GLU A 490 -7.80 -23.48 -26.20
CA GLU A 490 -7.40 -23.39 -27.61
C GLU A 490 -8.44 -22.68 -28.47
N LEU A 491 -9.72 -22.99 -28.28
CA LEU A 491 -10.83 -22.34 -28.98
C LEU A 491 -10.85 -20.83 -28.75
N LEU A 492 -10.67 -20.39 -27.50
CA LEU A 492 -10.63 -18.97 -27.15
C LEU A 492 -9.42 -18.28 -27.76
N LYS A 493 -8.23 -18.90 -27.69
CA LYS A 493 -7.01 -18.37 -28.32
C LYS A 493 -7.20 -18.15 -29.83
N LEU A 494 -7.76 -19.14 -30.54
CA LEU A 494 -7.97 -19.04 -31.98
C LEU A 494 -9.10 -18.08 -32.37
N LYS A 495 -10.19 -17.99 -31.59
CA LYS A 495 -11.24 -16.98 -31.81
C LYS A 495 -10.72 -15.55 -31.62
N ASP A 496 -9.90 -15.33 -30.59
CA ASP A 496 -9.26 -14.03 -30.35
C ASP A 496 -8.25 -13.69 -31.47
N ALA A 497 -7.47 -14.67 -31.94
CA ALA A 497 -6.57 -14.52 -33.10
C ALA A 497 -7.35 -14.17 -34.38
N LYS A 498 -8.45 -14.88 -34.68
CA LYS A 498 -9.32 -14.58 -35.84
C LYS A 498 -9.87 -13.15 -35.77
N GLN A 499 -10.34 -12.73 -34.59
CA GLN A 499 -10.84 -11.37 -34.39
C GLN A 499 -9.75 -10.32 -34.61
N ASN A 500 -8.52 -10.57 -34.15
CA ASN A 500 -7.38 -9.69 -34.37
C ASN A 500 -7.04 -9.55 -35.86
N VAL A 501 -6.96 -10.67 -36.59
CA VAL A 501 -6.73 -10.66 -38.04
C VAL A 501 -7.79 -9.83 -38.75
N ALA A 502 -9.07 -10.05 -38.43
CA ALA A 502 -10.18 -9.31 -39.02
C ALA A 502 -10.11 -7.80 -38.71
N LEU A 503 -9.76 -7.41 -37.48
CA LEU A 503 -9.66 -6.01 -37.10
C LEU A 503 -8.45 -5.33 -37.75
N PHE A 504 -7.31 -6.01 -37.85
CA PHE A 504 -6.10 -5.49 -38.48
C PHE A 504 -6.35 -5.11 -39.94
N PHE A 505 -6.94 -6.03 -40.73
CA PHE A 505 -7.27 -5.76 -42.14
C PHE A 505 -8.39 -4.72 -42.30
N ARG A 506 -9.27 -4.55 -41.31
CA ARG A 506 -10.27 -3.48 -41.30
C ARG A 506 -9.62 -2.11 -41.09
N GLU A 507 -8.67 -2.00 -40.16
CA GLU A 507 -7.93 -0.77 -39.92
C GLU A 507 -7.11 -0.36 -41.15
N GLU A 508 -6.39 -1.29 -41.80
CA GLU A 508 -5.63 -1.02 -43.03
C GLU A 508 -6.50 -0.45 -44.16
N LYS A 509 -7.69 -0.99 -44.38
CA LYS A 509 -8.63 -0.48 -45.38
C LYS A 509 -9.10 0.95 -45.07
N GLN A 510 -9.27 1.29 -43.81
CA GLN A 510 -9.68 2.64 -43.40
C GLN A 510 -8.56 3.68 -43.53
N THR A 511 -7.31 3.32 -43.22
CA THR A 511 -6.16 4.20 -43.45
C THR A 511 -5.94 4.48 -44.94
N GLN A 512 -6.07 3.46 -45.80
CA GLN A 512 -5.92 3.64 -47.26
C GLN A 512 -7.01 4.54 -47.87
N HIS A 513 -8.24 4.50 -47.35
CA HIS A 513 -9.31 5.39 -47.79
C HIS A 513 -9.05 6.85 -47.39
N HIS A 514 -8.59 7.11 -46.16
CA HIS A 514 -8.23 8.47 -45.72
C HIS A 514 -7.02 9.04 -46.47
N GLU A 515 -6.03 8.21 -46.81
CA GLU A 515 -4.87 8.65 -47.60
C GLU A 515 -5.25 8.98 -49.06
N ARG A 516 -6.23 8.27 -49.65
CA ARG A 516 -6.73 8.58 -51.00
C ARG A 516 -7.61 9.83 -51.05
N GLU A 517 -8.39 10.11 -50.00
CA GLU A 517 -9.20 11.33 -49.90
C GLU A 517 -8.36 12.57 -49.56
N GLY A 518 -7.20 12.40 -48.93
CA GLY A 518 -6.27 13.48 -48.60
C GLY A 518 -5.35 13.95 -49.72
N VAL A 519 -5.41 13.37 -50.93
CA VAL A 519 -4.57 13.72 -52.10
C VAL A 519 -5.26 14.71 -53.06
N CYS A 520 -6.48 15.15 -52.76
CA CYS A 520 -7.14 16.24 -53.49
C CYS A 520 -7.24 17.52 -52.63
N VAL A 521 -6.12 18.22 -52.44
CA VAL A 521 -6.07 19.68 -52.18
C VAL A 521 -4.88 20.28 -52.91
#